data_AF-G3W1D8-F1
#
_entry.id   AF-G3W1D8-F1
#
_cell.length_a   1.000
_cell.length_b   1.000
_cell.length_c   1.000
_cell.angle_alpha   90.00
_cell.angle_beta   90.00
_cell.angle_gamma   90.00
#
_symmetry.space_group_name_H-M   'P 1'
#
loop_
_entity.id
_entity.type
_entity.pdbx_description
1 polymer ?
#
loop_
_entity_poly.entity_id
_entity_poly.type
_entity_poly.pdbx_seq_one_letter_code
_entity_poly.pdbx_strand_id
1 'polypeptide(L)'
;MGPICPFFFLVLIFLEGNPAYPACNPECICSDDSFGRSLLCMDTSLRKILGNIPKDIKKLRIENSHLTELPHGTFSNNSALEFLWLNFNNITVIHPEALEHLRDLRELRLQGNRLCTVPWTAFQSTPALNILDLKHNRLDILPKQALQYLVNLTYLDLSFNELMVVSEDVFIQWPMYQKSQKLISRAEGMSNVVLALHNNPWMCDCHLKGLVQFFKFIRPPVILMNSYLMCRGPLSKAGQFFYEVKLNSCMKPKTSTPNSNITVQVGLNISLSCLAQASPLPNIVWNYPLKKLKEFDVSTSPIGEDSIHSELVIPSAHLTDSGNYTCVASNSMGSSSAPISLQVQPVPSSSSSLTSSGEHSYIYVRITKQTVYGIVLEWYAATDNPSETWFTLYFGIYEAVKKETVSIGPGINTYWVNDLLPATKYEACISLQSQPPRKDQCIVFVTGNDISELYKREKVIHIIVVLCALALAVPVGMYVCASEAHLGCLGHCLDNCPPRRNGSRCPSTVIESRETITLLIKEGL
;
A
#
# COMPACT_ATOMS: atom_id res chain seq x y z
N MET A 1 -59.07 50.76 -54.48
CA MET A 1 -57.99 50.57 -55.47
C MET A 1 -56.68 50.84 -54.75
N GLY A 2 -55.82 49.84 -54.62
CA GLY A 2 -54.46 49.98 -54.08
C GLY A 2 -53.49 50.62 -55.11
N PRO A 3 -52.15 50.55 -54.94
CA PRO A 3 -51.44 49.70 -53.97
C PRO A 3 -50.28 50.35 -53.20
N ILE A 4 -49.85 49.56 -52.22
CA ILE A 4 -48.69 49.61 -51.33
C ILE A 4 -47.37 49.71 -52.12
N CYS A 5 -46.43 50.52 -51.62
CA CYS A 5 -45.04 50.57 -52.09
C CYS A 5 -44.12 50.10 -50.94
N PRO A 6 -43.55 48.89 -51.00
CA PRO A 6 -42.57 48.40 -50.04
C PRO A 6 -41.16 48.54 -50.65
N PHE A 7 -40.50 49.66 -50.44
CA PHE A 7 -39.07 49.83 -50.75
C PHE A 7 -38.18 49.33 -49.60
N PHE A 8 -38.51 48.17 -49.03
CA PHE A 8 -37.78 47.57 -47.90
C PHE A 8 -37.59 46.05 -48.03
N PHE A 9 -37.52 45.53 -49.26
CA PHE A 9 -37.16 44.14 -49.54
C PHE A 9 -36.20 44.07 -50.74
N LEU A 10 -34.99 44.58 -50.56
CA LEU A 10 -33.91 44.37 -51.53
C LEU A 10 -32.52 44.36 -50.86
N VAL A 11 -32.41 43.71 -49.69
CA VAL A 11 -31.14 43.21 -49.12
C VAL A 11 -31.42 41.94 -48.30
N LEU A 12 -32.11 40.95 -48.87
CA LEU A 12 -32.34 39.66 -48.19
C LEU A 12 -32.25 38.42 -49.10
N ILE A 13 -31.62 38.54 -50.27
CA ILE A 13 -31.37 37.40 -51.16
C ILE A 13 -29.97 37.52 -51.76
N PHE A 14 -28.95 37.44 -50.90
CA PHE A 14 -27.57 37.07 -51.24
C PHE A 14 -26.83 36.56 -50.00
N LEU A 15 -27.48 35.65 -49.27
CA LEU A 15 -26.81 34.67 -48.43
C LEU A 15 -27.35 33.29 -48.85
N GLU A 16 -27.01 32.90 -50.08
CA GLU A 16 -27.02 31.49 -50.46
C GLU A 16 -26.04 30.73 -49.55
N GLY A 17 -26.59 29.76 -48.83
CA GLY A 17 -25.88 28.54 -48.43
C GLY A 17 -24.79 28.69 -47.38
N ASN A 18 -25.14 28.98 -46.14
CA ASN A 18 -24.43 28.26 -45.07
C ASN A 18 -25.06 26.87 -45.01
N PRO A 19 -24.37 25.79 -45.42
CA PRO A 19 -24.87 24.46 -45.14
C PRO A 19 -25.08 24.38 -43.62
N ALA A 20 -26.22 23.84 -43.20
CA ALA A 20 -26.50 23.59 -41.80
C ALA A 20 -25.39 22.71 -41.23
N TYR A 21 -24.34 23.31 -40.66
CA TYR A 21 -23.31 22.59 -39.93
C TYR A 21 -23.99 21.94 -38.73
N PRO A 22 -23.98 20.59 -38.61
CA PRO A 22 -24.64 19.93 -37.49
C PRO A 22 -24.03 20.46 -36.19
N ALA A 23 -24.93 20.83 -35.28
CA ALA A 23 -24.67 21.64 -34.10
C ALA A 23 -23.41 21.19 -33.34
N CYS A 24 -22.42 22.09 -33.27
CA CYS A 24 -21.31 21.95 -32.35
C CYS A 24 -21.74 22.44 -30.96
N ASN A 25 -21.33 21.75 -29.90
CA ASN A 25 -21.65 22.14 -28.53
C ASN A 25 -20.95 23.47 -28.18
N PRO A 26 -21.60 24.48 -27.56
CA PRO A 26 -20.97 25.77 -27.23
C PRO A 26 -19.66 25.71 -26.45
N GLU A 27 -19.41 24.65 -25.67
CA GLU A 27 -18.16 24.50 -24.90
C GLU A 27 -17.01 23.89 -25.71
N CYS A 28 -17.24 23.46 -26.95
CA CYS A 28 -16.24 22.84 -27.81
C CYS A 28 -16.23 23.47 -29.21
N ILE A 29 -15.08 23.42 -29.87
CA ILE A 29 -14.89 23.97 -31.21
C ILE A 29 -14.87 22.82 -32.21
N CYS A 30 -15.71 22.93 -33.25
CA CYS A 30 -15.67 22.04 -34.39
C CYS A 30 -14.85 22.69 -35.51
N SER A 31 -13.89 21.96 -36.06
CA SER A 31 -13.05 22.43 -37.15
C SER A 31 -12.72 21.28 -38.09
N ASP A 32 -12.57 21.57 -39.39
CA ASP A 32 -11.99 20.62 -40.34
C ASP A 32 -10.47 20.81 -40.36
N ASP A 33 -9.72 19.74 -40.07
CA ASP A 33 -8.26 19.72 -40.12
C ASP A 33 -7.75 18.62 -41.07
N SER A 34 -6.43 18.42 -41.14
CA SER A 34 -5.81 17.39 -41.99
C SER A 34 -6.26 15.96 -41.68
N PHE A 35 -6.88 15.73 -40.52
CA PHE A 35 -7.40 14.45 -40.07
C PHE A 35 -8.92 14.33 -40.33
N GLY A 36 -9.53 15.38 -40.89
CA GLY A 36 -10.96 15.49 -41.15
C GLY A 36 -11.68 16.33 -40.10
N ARG A 37 -12.99 16.07 -39.93
CA ARG A 37 -13.80 16.84 -38.98
C ARG A 37 -13.40 16.52 -37.55
N SER A 38 -13.03 17.56 -36.82
CA SER A 38 -12.49 17.49 -35.47
C SER A 38 -13.40 18.19 -34.47
N LEU A 39 -13.50 17.63 -33.26
CA LEU A 39 -14.14 18.26 -32.10
C LEU A 39 -13.08 18.50 -31.01
N LEU A 40 -12.89 19.77 -30.64
CA LEU A 40 -11.85 20.23 -29.73
C LEU A 40 -12.48 20.85 -28.48
N CYS A 41 -12.26 20.25 -27.33
CA CYS A 41 -12.67 20.76 -26.02
C CYS A 41 -11.40 20.94 -25.16
N MET A 42 -11.02 22.18 -24.87
CA MET A 42 -9.77 22.52 -24.18
C MET A 42 -10.08 23.42 -22.99
N ASP A 43 -9.47 23.15 -21.83
CA ASP A 43 -9.59 23.98 -20.62
C ASP A 43 -11.04 24.15 -20.11
N THR A 44 -11.90 23.17 -20.38
CA THR A 44 -13.32 23.17 -20.01
C THR A 44 -13.58 22.26 -18.83
N SER A 45 -14.33 22.68 -17.81
CA SER A 45 -14.60 21.84 -16.62
C SER A 45 -15.67 20.76 -16.86
N LEU A 46 -15.48 19.90 -17.87
CA LEU A 46 -16.52 19.02 -18.39
C LEU A 46 -16.97 17.94 -17.40
N ARG A 47 -16.11 17.46 -16.48
CA ARG A 47 -16.33 16.35 -15.51
C ARG A 47 -16.76 15.00 -16.12
N LYS A 48 -17.52 15.00 -17.21
CA LYS A 48 -18.02 13.88 -17.99
C LYS A 48 -18.05 14.25 -19.48
N ILE A 49 -17.88 13.26 -20.35
CA ILE A 49 -18.01 13.46 -21.80
C ILE A 49 -19.48 13.67 -22.16
N LEU A 50 -19.75 14.71 -22.94
CA LEU A 50 -21.08 15.10 -23.39
C LEU A 50 -21.60 14.08 -24.41
N GLY A 51 -22.79 13.52 -24.20
CA GLY A 51 -23.32 12.39 -24.99
C GLY A 51 -23.72 12.69 -26.44
N ASN A 52 -23.61 13.94 -26.90
CA ASN A 52 -24.04 14.38 -28.24
C ASN A 52 -22.85 14.72 -29.14
N ILE A 53 -21.88 13.80 -29.25
CA ILE A 53 -20.76 13.95 -30.18
C ILE A 53 -21.26 13.67 -31.60
N PRO A 54 -21.08 14.58 -32.58
CA PRO A 54 -21.49 14.34 -33.96
C PRO A 54 -20.84 13.07 -34.54
N LYS A 55 -21.61 12.29 -35.32
CA LYS A 55 -21.21 10.95 -35.77
C LYS A 55 -20.08 10.96 -36.82
N ASP A 56 -19.90 12.09 -37.49
CA ASP A 56 -18.94 12.32 -38.57
C ASP A 56 -17.57 12.83 -38.07
N ILE A 57 -17.41 13.00 -36.75
CA ILE A 57 -16.12 13.37 -36.15
C ILE A 57 -15.11 12.24 -36.31
N LYS A 58 -13.98 12.57 -36.93
CA LYS A 58 -12.81 11.68 -37.05
C LYS A 58 -11.80 11.85 -35.94
N LYS A 59 -11.73 13.05 -35.35
CA LYS A 59 -10.79 13.38 -34.29
C LYS A 59 -11.49 14.06 -33.13
N LEU A 60 -11.40 13.44 -31.96
CA LEU A 60 -11.90 13.99 -30.71
C LEU A 60 -10.73 14.33 -29.81
N ARG A 61 -10.60 15.60 -29.44
CA ARG A 61 -9.58 16.09 -28.50
C ARG A 61 -10.28 16.73 -27.31
N ILE A 62 -10.13 16.12 -26.14
CA ILE A 62 -10.59 16.66 -24.87
C ILE A 62 -9.40 16.69 -23.91
N GLU A 63 -8.81 17.86 -23.69
CA GLU A 63 -7.64 18.01 -22.83
C GLU A 63 -7.89 19.01 -21.72
N ASN A 64 -7.20 18.81 -20.60
CA ASN A 64 -7.28 19.68 -19.42
C ASN A 64 -8.72 19.98 -18.96
N SER A 65 -9.58 18.96 -19.01
CA SER A 65 -11.03 19.11 -18.82
C SER A 65 -11.61 18.34 -17.62
N HIS A 66 -10.74 17.96 -16.68
CA HIS A 66 -11.08 17.30 -15.41
C HIS A 66 -11.99 16.06 -15.54
N LEU A 67 -11.96 15.35 -16.67
CA LEU A 67 -12.70 14.09 -16.84
C LEU A 67 -12.19 13.05 -15.84
N THR A 68 -13.09 12.38 -15.12
CA THR A 68 -12.71 11.40 -14.09
C THR A 68 -12.86 9.95 -14.51
N GLU A 69 -13.72 9.67 -15.48
CA GLU A 69 -14.00 8.32 -15.95
C GLU A 69 -14.40 8.32 -17.42
N LEU A 70 -14.22 7.17 -18.07
CA LEU A 70 -14.78 6.89 -19.39
C LEU A 70 -15.88 5.82 -19.27
N PRO A 71 -17.17 6.21 -19.20
CA PRO A 71 -18.27 5.28 -18.98
C PRO A 71 -18.62 4.46 -20.23
N HIS A 72 -19.41 3.40 -20.03
CA HIS A 72 -20.03 2.63 -21.11
C HIS A 72 -20.78 3.55 -22.10
N GLY A 73 -20.72 3.21 -23.38
CA GLY A 73 -21.51 3.87 -24.42
C GLY A 73 -21.10 5.30 -24.76
N THR A 74 -19.97 5.78 -24.23
CA THR A 74 -19.50 7.16 -24.48
C THR A 74 -19.31 7.46 -25.97
N PHE A 75 -18.82 6.47 -26.74
CA PHE A 75 -18.53 6.63 -28.17
C PHE A 75 -19.33 5.67 -29.06
N SER A 76 -20.44 5.11 -28.56
CA SER A 76 -21.20 4.07 -29.28
C SER A 76 -21.67 4.49 -30.67
N ASN A 77 -21.90 5.79 -30.86
CA ASN A 77 -22.38 6.38 -32.11
C ASN A 77 -21.28 7.01 -32.98
N ASN A 78 -20.00 6.92 -32.57
CA ASN A 78 -18.87 7.61 -33.19
C ASN A 78 -17.90 6.62 -33.86
N SER A 79 -18.42 5.70 -34.66
CA SER A 79 -17.62 4.65 -35.32
C SER A 79 -16.58 5.19 -36.31
N ALA A 80 -16.72 6.44 -36.76
CA ALA A 80 -15.79 7.11 -37.66
C ALA A 80 -14.55 7.70 -36.96
N LEU A 81 -14.45 7.61 -35.63
CA LEU A 81 -13.31 8.13 -34.87
C LEU A 81 -12.03 7.36 -35.23
N GLU A 82 -11.03 8.10 -35.71
CA GLU A 82 -9.68 7.63 -36.00
C GLU A 82 -8.69 8.10 -34.92
N PHE A 83 -8.93 9.26 -34.30
CA PHE A 83 -8.05 9.88 -33.30
C PHE A 83 -8.82 10.26 -32.03
N LEU A 84 -8.44 9.70 -30.90
CA LEU A 84 -9.04 9.99 -29.58
C LEU A 84 -7.96 10.46 -28.60
N TRP A 85 -7.98 11.75 -28.28
CA TRP A 85 -7.01 12.39 -27.39
C TRP A 85 -7.71 12.88 -26.12
N LEU A 86 -7.40 12.24 -24.99
CA LEU A 86 -7.97 12.50 -23.67
C LEU A 86 -6.87 12.92 -22.66
N ASN A 87 -5.86 13.63 -23.14
CA ASN A 87 -4.64 13.95 -22.41
C ASN A 87 -4.88 14.91 -21.25
N PHE A 88 -4.08 14.81 -20.19
CA PHE A 88 -4.05 15.73 -19.05
C PHE A 88 -5.43 15.93 -18.40
N ASN A 89 -6.22 14.86 -18.32
CA ASN A 89 -7.45 14.82 -17.55
C ASN A 89 -7.20 14.13 -16.19
N ASN A 90 -8.26 13.73 -15.52
CA ASN A 90 -8.22 13.12 -14.20
C ASN A 90 -8.75 11.68 -14.22
N ILE A 91 -8.65 10.99 -15.36
CA ILE A 91 -9.32 9.71 -15.60
C ILE A 91 -8.68 8.65 -14.71
N THR A 92 -9.48 7.98 -13.90
CA THR A 92 -9.05 6.88 -13.02
C THR A 92 -9.52 5.51 -13.52
N VAL A 93 -10.63 5.47 -14.26
CA VAL A 93 -11.25 4.23 -14.75
C VAL A 93 -11.77 4.39 -16.18
N ILE A 94 -11.58 3.34 -16.97
CA ILE A 94 -12.17 3.19 -18.30
C ILE A 94 -13.02 1.93 -18.29
N HIS A 95 -14.30 2.07 -18.61
CA HIS A 95 -15.20 0.92 -18.72
C HIS A 95 -14.77 0.04 -19.90
N PRO A 96 -14.80 -1.31 -19.81
CA PRO A 96 -14.39 -2.20 -20.89
C PRO A 96 -15.13 -1.97 -22.22
N GLU A 97 -16.42 -1.66 -22.15
CA GLU A 97 -17.26 -1.37 -23.33
C GLU A 97 -17.19 0.10 -23.79
N ALA A 98 -16.35 0.93 -23.16
CA ALA A 98 -16.23 2.33 -23.59
C ALA A 98 -15.61 2.50 -24.97
N LEU A 99 -14.76 1.56 -25.39
CA LEU A 99 -14.09 1.54 -26.70
C LEU A 99 -14.80 0.63 -27.71
N GLU A 100 -16.02 0.20 -27.39
CA GLU A 100 -16.80 -0.67 -28.28
C GLU A 100 -17.09 0.03 -29.61
N HIS A 101 -17.07 -0.74 -30.70
CA HIS A 101 -17.35 -0.29 -32.07
C HIS A 101 -16.37 0.74 -32.68
N LEU A 102 -15.28 1.10 -31.99
CA LEU A 102 -14.24 2.00 -32.48
C LEU A 102 -13.25 1.29 -33.43
N ARG A 103 -13.76 0.70 -34.51
CA ARG A 103 -12.98 -0.16 -35.42
C ARG A 103 -11.90 0.57 -36.20
N ASP A 104 -12.15 1.84 -36.51
CA ASP A 104 -11.26 2.70 -37.30
C ASP A 104 -10.27 3.50 -36.42
N LEU A 105 -10.32 3.33 -35.10
CA LEU A 105 -9.46 4.06 -34.17
C LEU A 105 -7.99 3.69 -34.38
N ARG A 106 -7.17 4.66 -34.80
CA ARG A 106 -5.74 4.53 -35.09
C ARG A 106 -4.86 4.99 -33.95
N GLU A 107 -5.32 5.99 -33.21
CA GLU A 107 -4.53 6.65 -32.19
C GLU A 107 -5.36 6.96 -30.95
N LEU A 108 -4.92 6.42 -29.81
CA LEU A 108 -5.50 6.68 -28.50
C LEU A 108 -4.42 7.27 -27.60
N ARG A 109 -4.65 8.50 -27.14
CA ARG A 109 -3.77 9.16 -26.17
C ARG A 109 -4.49 9.44 -24.86
N LEU A 110 -3.91 8.93 -23.79
CA LEU A 110 -4.39 9.01 -22.41
C LEU A 110 -3.29 9.55 -21.49
N GLN A 111 -2.32 10.28 -22.03
CA GLN A 111 -1.17 10.74 -21.27
C GLN A 111 -1.59 11.68 -20.13
N GLY A 112 -0.89 11.64 -18.99
CA GLY A 112 -1.13 12.59 -17.90
C GLY A 112 -2.48 12.40 -17.18
N ASN A 113 -2.98 11.17 -17.09
CA ASN A 113 -4.18 10.82 -16.34
C ASN A 113 -3.82 10.14 -15.00
N ARG A 114 -4.79 9.48 -14.34
CA ARG A 114 -4.61 8.80 -13.04
C ARG A 114 -4.97 7.32 -13.12
N LEU A 115 -4.76 6.70 -14.29
CA LEU A 115 -5.10 5.30 -14.52
C LEU A 115 -4.14 4.38 -13.76
N CYS A 116 -4.68 3.48 -12.92
CA CYS A 116 -3.92 2.38 -12.33
C CYS A 116 -3.94 1.12 -13.21
N THR A 117 -4.93 0.99 -14.08
CA THR A 117 -5.03 -0.08 -15.09
C THR A 117 -5.85 0.40 -16.29
N VAL A 118 -5.80 -0.33 -17.39
CA VAL A 118 -6.69 -0.16 -18.54
C VAL A 118 -7.37 -1.49 -18.87
N PRO A 119 -8.59 -1.49 -19.46
CA PRO A 119 -9.25 -2.71 -19.86
C PRO A 119 -8.58 -3.30 -21.11
N TRP A 120 -7.48 -4.03 -20.94
CA TRP A 120 -6.67 -4.56 -22.05
C TRP A 120 -7.49 -5.38 -23.08
N THR A 121 -8.51 -6.09 -22.62
CA THR A 121 -9.42 -6.87 -23.48
C THR A 121 -10.27 -6.00 -24.39
N ALA A 122 -10.55 -4.74 -24.00
CA ALA A 122 -11.35 -3.80 -24.79
C ALA A 122 -10.68 -3.43 -26.12
N PHE A 123 -9.35 -3.52 -26.20
CA PHE A 123 -8.60 -3.24 -27.43
C PHE A 123 -8.88 -4.24 -28.56
N GLN A 124 -9.56 -5.36 -28.28
CA GLN A 124 -10.11 -6.23 -29.32
C GLN A 124 -11.14 -5.51 -30.22
N SER A 125 -11.82 -4.50 -29.69
CA SER A 125 -12.77 -3.65 -30.44
C SER A 125 -12.09 -2.56 -31.26
N THR A 126 -10.78 -2.36 -31.12
CA THR A 126 -9.97 -1.35 -31.82
C THR A 126 -8.84 -2.00 -32.65
N PRO A 127 -9.14 -2.83 -33.65
CA PRO A 127 -8.13 -3.59 -34.41
C PRO A 127 -7.19 -2.72 -35.26
N ALA A 128 -7.60 -1.50 -35.61
CA ALA A 128 -6.79 -0.55 -36.38
C ALA A 128 -5.85 0.31 -35.52
N LEU A 129 -5.76 0.06 -34.21
CA LEU A 129 -4.98 0.90 -33.30
C LEU A 129 -3.47 0.72 -33.54
N ASN A 130 -2.81 1.81 -33.89
CA ASN A 130 -1.37 1.88 -34.18
C ASN A 130 -0.57 2.56 -33.07
N ILE A 131 -1.18 3.54 -32.39
CA ILE A 131 -0.54 4.37 -31.37
C ILE A 131 -1.37 4.33 -30.09
N LEU A 132 -0.72 3.89 -29.01
CA LEU A 132 -1.27 3.90 -27.66
C LEU A 132 -0.30 4.62 -26.73
N ASP A 133 -0.74 5.78 -26.23
CA ASP A 133 0.04 6.61 -25.31
C ASP A 133 -0.61 6.59 -23.92
N LEU A 134 0.06 5.94 -22.98
CA LEU A 134 -0.32 5.80 -21.57
C LEU A 134 0.71 6.46 -20.65
N LYS A 135 1.55 7.34 -21.18
CA LYS A 135 2.59 8.04 -20.43
C LYS A 135 2.02 8.84 -19.25
N HIS A 136 2.78 8.99 -18.17
CA HIS A 136 2.36 9.79 -17.00
C HIS A 136 1.00 9.35 -16.44
N ASN A 137 0.87 8.06 -16.16
CA ASN A 137 -0.25 7.49 -15.44
C ASN A 137 0.27 6.82 -14.15
N ARG A 138 -0.51 5.91 -13.55
CA ARG A 138 -0.17 5.20 -12.30
C ARG A 138 -0.25 3.69 -12.49
N LEU A 139 0.01 3.20 -13.70
CA LEU A 139 -0.06 1.77 -14.01
C LEU A 139 0.99 1.03 -13.18
N ASP A 140 0.56 0.11 -12.33
CA ASP A 140 1.42 -0.66 -11.42
C ASP A 140 1.61 -2.11 -11.90
N ILE A 141 0.65 -2.64 -12.65
CA ILE A 141 0.64 -4.01 -13.16
C ILE A 141 0.40 -4.01 -14.67
N LEU A 142 1.25 -4.75 -15.40
CA LEU A 142 1.02 -5.09 -16.81
C LEU A 142 0.75 -6.60 -16.95
N PRO A 143 -0.51 -7.01 -17.19
CA PRO A 143 -0.86 -8.42 -17.33
C PRO A 143 -0.12 -9.10 -18.47
N LYS A 144 0.19 -10.40 -18.32
CA LYS A 144 0.92 -11.20 -19.33
C LYS A 144 0.26 -11.15 -20.72
N GLN A 145 -1.06 -11.10 -20.77
CA GLN A 145 -1.87 -11.09 -21.98
C GLN A 145 -2.15 -9.68 -22.53
N ALA A 146 -1.66 -8.61 -21.89
CA ALA A 146 -2.05 -7.24 -22.21
C ALA A 146 -1.88 -6.89 -23.70
N LEU A 147 -0.73 -7.22 -24.29
CA LEU A 147 -0.38 -6.86 -25.67
C LEU A 147 -0.95 -7.83 -26.72
N GLN A 148 -1.58 -8.93 -26.31
CA GLN A 148 -2.12 -9.90 -27.27
C GLN A 148 -3.28 -9.34 -28.11
N TYR A 149 -4.03 -8.39 -27.55
CA TYR A 149 -5.17 -7.73 -28.19
C TYR A 149 -4.75 -6.59 -29.13
N LEU A 150 -3.51 -6.13 -29.03
CA LEU A 150 -2.97 -4.96 -29.72
C LEU A 150 -2.26 -5.38 -31.03
N VAL A 151 -3.05 -5.92 -31.96
CA VAL A 151 -2.56 -6.65 -33.14
C VAL A 151 -1.76 -5.76 -34.10
N ASN A 152 -2.16 -4.49 -34.31
CA ASN A 152 -1.53 -3.58 -35.25
C ASN A 152 -0.67 -2.47 -34.59
N LEU A 153 -0.44 -2.57 -33.27
CA LEU A 153 0.19 -1.51 -32.51
C LEU A 153 1.67 -1.39 -32.87
N THR A 154 2.08 -0.19 -33.28
CA THR A 154 3.47 0.15 -33.64
C THR A 154 4.12 1.11 -32.66
N TYR A 155 3.34 1.81 -31.84
CA TYR A 155 3.85 2.72 -30.81
C TYR A 155 3.13 2.48 -29.49
N LEU A 156 3.91 2.19 -28.45
CA LEU A 156 3.44 2.02 -27.08
C LEU A 156 4.29 2.85 -26.12
N ASP A 157 3.68 3.84 -25.47
CA ASP A 157 4.32 4.59 -24.40
C ASP A 157 3.71 4.22 -23.03
N LEU A 158 4.52 3.57 -22.20
CA LEU A 158 4.24 3.21 -20.81
C LEU A 158 5.22 3.92 -19.85
N SER A 159 5.94 4.93 -20.32
CA SER A 159 6.91 5.67 -19.51
C SER A 159 6.23 6.50 -18.42
N PHE A 160 6.95 6.81 -17.34
CA PHE A 160 6.40 7.56 -16.21
C PHE A 160 5.13 6.93 -15.63
N ASN A 161 5.20 5.64 -15.31
CA ASN A 161 4.17 4.88 -14.59
C ASN A 161 4.78 4.27 -13.32
N GLU A 162 4.06 3.37 -12.66
CA GLU A 162 4.45 2.72 -11.40
C GLU A 162 4.79 1.23 -11.60
N LEU A 163 5.19 0.84 -12.81
CA LEU A 163 5.50 -0.56 -13.14
C LEU A 163 6.77 -1.00 -12.41
N MET A 164 6.62 -1.94 -11.48
CA MET A 164 7.75 -2.50 -10.74
C MET A 164 8.33 -3.75 -11.42
N VAL A 165 7.46 -4.66 -11.84
CA VAL A 165 7.83 -5.93 -12.48
C VAL A 165 6.92 -6.21 -13.66
N VAL A 166 7.52 -6.59 -14.79
CA VAL A 166 6.79 -7.02 -15.99
C VAL A 166 7.42 -8.32 -16.49
N SER A 167 6.59 -9.30 -16.88
CA SER A 167 7.07 -10.55 -17.47
C SER A 167 7.55 -10.33 -18.90
N GLU A 168 8.60 -11.03 -19.33
CA GLU A 168 8.99 -11.05 -20.76
C GLU A 168 7.88 -11.60 -21.66
N ASP A 169 7.02 -12.47 -21.11
CA ASP A 169 5.88 -13.05 -21.81
C ASP A 169 4.98 -11.99 -22.46
N VAL A 170 4.84 -10.82 -21.82
CA VAL A 170 4.03 -9.71 -22.33
C VAL A 170 4.45 -9.30 -23.73
N PHE A 171 5.77 -9.23 -23.96
CA PHE A 171 6.34 -8.79 -25.23
C PHE A 171 6.49 -9.96 -26.21
N ILE A 172 6.80 -11.16 -25.72
CA ILE A 172 6.85 -12.37 -26.55
C ILE A 172 5.47 -12.70 -27.15
N GLN A 173 4.39 -12.42 -26.41
CA GLN A 173 3.01 -12.64 -26.86
C GLN A 173 2.46 -11.52 -27.75
N TRP A 174 3.19 -10.42 -27.93
CA TRP A 174 2.75 -9.30 -28.77
C TRP A 174 2.77 -9.70 -30.26
N PRO A 175 1.63 -9.67 -30.99
CA PRO A 175 1.59 -10.15 -32.38
C PRO A 175 2.56 -9.44 -33.31
N MET A 176 2.80 -8.14 -33.12
CA MET A 176 3.78 -7.40 -33.92
C MET A 176 5.21 -7.86 -33.67
N TYR A 177 5.57 -8.17 -32.43
CA TYR A 177 6.87 -8.73 -32.11
C TYR A 177 7.05 -10.12 -32.77
N GLN A 178 6.06 -11.00 -32.66
CA GLN A 178 6.09 -12.33 -33.29
C GLN A 178 6.18 -12.28 -34.81
N LYS A 179 5.41 -11.37 -35.44
CA LYS A 179 5.47 -11.13 -36.89
C LYS A 179 6.87 -10.67 -37.29
N SER A 180 7.46 -9.78 -36.49
CA SER A 180 8.81 -9.29 -36.76
C SER A 180 9.87 -10.37 -36.70
N GLN A 181 9.81 -11.27 -35.72
CA GLN A 181 10.76 -12.38 -35.59
C GLN A 181 10.69 -13.35 -36.79
N LYS A 182 9.48 -13.63 -37.30
CA LYS A 182 9.30 -14.53 -38.46
C LYS A 182 9.84 -13.93 -39.76
N LEU A 183 9.70 -12.61 -39.94
CA LEU A 183 10.08 -11.90 -41.16
C LEU A 183 11.56 -11.50 -41.22
N ILE A 184 12.34 -11.60 -40.14
CA ILE A 184 13.81 -11.47 -40.21
C ILE A 184 14.44 -12.53 -41.18
N SER A 185 13.70 -13.58 -41.54
CA SER A 185 14.09 -14.56 -42.57
C SER A 185 13.82 -14.14 -44.02
N ARG A 186 13.06 -13.07 -44.27
CA ARG A 186 12.69 -12.56 -45.61
C ARG A 186 12.74 -11.03 -45.58
N ALA A 187 13.77 -10.45 -46.18
CA ALA A 187 14.08 -9.02 -46.21
C ALA A 187 12.98 -8.15 -46.87
N GLU A 188 11.83 -8.00 -46.21
CA GLU A 188 10.75 -7.10 -46.57
C GLU A 188 10.54 -6.06 -45.48
N GLY A 189 10.26 -4.82 -45.91
CA GLY A 189 10.17 -3.63 -45.07
C GLY A 189 9.14 -3.77 -43.95
N MET A 190 9.62 -3.86 -42.72
CA MET A 190 8.78 -3.85 -41.52
C MET A 190 8.62 -2.43 -40.99
N SER A 191 7.44 -2.14 -40.46
CA SER A 191 7.24 -0.95 -39.63
C SER A 191 7.98 -1.14 -38.30
N ASN A 192 8.75 -0.13 -37.90
CA ASN A 192 9.42 -0.13 -36.62
C ASN A 192 8.39 -0.07 -35.49
N VAL A 193 8.63 -0.84 -34.43
CA VAL A 193 7.83 -0.85 -33.22
C VAL A 193 8.55 -0.01 -32.18
N VAL A 194 7.95 1.08 -31.73
CA VAL A 194 8.52 1.98 -30.72
C VAL A 194 7.91 1.66 -29.37
N LEU A 195 8.76 1.45 -28.37
CA LEU A 195 8.36 1.14 -27.00
C LEU A 195 9.06 2.08 -26.01
N ALA A 196 8.29 2.72 -25.14
CA ALA A 196 8.82 3.53 -24.05
C ALA A 196 8.44 2.93 -22.69
N LEU A 197 9.45 2.64 -21.87
CA LEU A 197 9.32 2.01 -20.56
C LEU A 197 10.14 2.72 -19.46
N HIS A 198 10.83 3.81 -19.82
CA HIS A 198 11.67 4.55 -18.90
C HIS A 198 10.86 5.25 -17.81
N ASN A 199 11.53 5.67 -16.73
CA ASN A 199 10.89 6.33 -15.59
C ASN A 199 9.77 5.49 -14.94
N ASN A 200 9.97 4.19 -14.84
CA ASN A 200 9.17 3.30 -13.99
C ASN A 200 10.03 2.82 -12.80
N PRO A 201 9.44 2.52 -11.63
CA PRO A 201 10.13 2.10 -10.42
C PRO A 201 10.56 0.62 -10.49
N TRP A 202 11.38 0.26 -11.48
CA TRP A 202 11.77 -1.13 -11.74
C TRP A 202 12.41 -1.81 -10.52
N MET A 203 11.77 -2.89 -10.07
CA MET A 203 12.26 -3.75 -8.99
C MET A 203 13.10 -4.87 -9.61
N CYS A 204 14.40 -4.66 -9.65
CA CYS A 204 15.40 -5.56 -10.22
C CYS A 204 15.73 -6.71 -9.25
N ASP A 205 14.74 -7.52 -8.96
CA ASP A 205 14.89 -8.79 -8.26
C ASP A 205 14.83 -9.97 -9.25
N CYS A 206 14.66 -11.19 -8.73
CA CYS A 206 14.59 -12.38 -9.57
C CYS A 206 13.38 -12.41 -10.52
N HIS A 207 12.28 -11.71 -10.20
CA HIS A 207 11.06 -11.72 -11.01
C HIS A 207 11.23 -10.89 -12.29
N LEU A 208 12.03 -9.83 -12.25
CA LEU A 208 12.33 -8.98 -13.42
C LEU A 208 13.40 -9.59 -14.36
N LYS A 209 14.01 -10.71 -13.96
CA LYS A 209 15.11 -11.34 -14.71
C LYS A 209 14.80 -11.54 -16.19
N GLY A 210 13.64 -12.09 -16.52
CA GLY A 210 13.24 -12.35 -17.91
C GLY A 210 13.17 -11.06 -18.72
N LEU A 211 12.55 -10.00 -18.18
CA LEU A 211 12.45 -8.71 -18.86
C LEU A 211 13.82 -8.06 -19.11
N VAL A 212 14.70 -8.11 -18.11
CA VAL A 212 16.07 -7.62 -18.25
C VAL A 212 16.81 -8.39 -19.34
N GLN A 213 16.67 -9.72 -19.38
CA GLN A 213 17.26 -10.54 -20.43
C GLN A 213 16.68 -10.20 -21.81
N PHE A 214 15.36 -10.06 -21.93
CA PHE A 214 14.67 -9.66 -23.14
C PHE A 214 15.25 -8.37 -23.74
N PHE A 215 15.40 -7.32 -22.93
CA PHE A 215 15.92 -6.04 -23.42
C PHE A 215 17.43 -5.99 -23.65
N LYS A 216 18.22 -6.88 -23.02
CA LYS A 216 19.63 -7.07 -23.38
C LYS A 216 19.82 -7.60 -24.80
N PHE A 217 18.86 -8.39 -25.28
CA PHE A 217 18.93 -9.04 -26.59
C PHE A 217 17.97 -8.46 -27.62
N ILE A 218 17.30 -7.35 -27.31
CA ILE A 218 16.36 -6.75 -28.24
C ILE A 218 17.08 -6.27 -29.49
N ARG A 219 16.46 -6.50 -30.65
CA ARG A 219 16.98 -6.14 -31.96
C ARG A 219 15.90 -5.38 -32.73
N PRO A 220 16.26 -4.58 -33.75
CA PRO A 220 15.30 -4.06 -34.72
C PRO A 220 14.40 -5.19 -35.26
N PRO A 221 13.10 -4.94 -35.48
CA PRO A 221 12.47 -3.62 -35.60
C PRO A 221 11.90 -3.04 -34.29
N VAL A 222 12.15 -3.64 -33.12
CA VAL A 222 11.74 -3.02 -31.84
C VAL A 222 12.77 -2.01 -31.39
N ILE A 223 12.33 -0.76 -31.22
CA ILE A 223 13.13 0.39 -30.84
C ILE A 223 12.65 0.87 -29.48
N LEU A 224 13.55 0.87 -28.51
CA LEU A 224 13.30 1.53 -27.24
C LEU A 224 13.46 3.04 -27.41
N MET A 225 12.42 3.81 -27.06
CA MET A 225 12.49 5.27 -27.09
C MET A 225 13.60 5.80 -26.17
N ASN A 226 13.87 5.09 -25.08
CA ASN A 226 15.01 5.31 -24.21
C ASN A 226 15.60 3.95 -23.81
N SER A 227 16.86 3.72 -24.16
CA SER A 227 17.59 2.48 -23.86
C SER A 227 18.12 2.40 -22.43
N TYR A 228 18.14 3.51 -21.69
CA TYR A 228 18.68 3.62 -20.33
C TYR A 228 17.65 3.24 -19.26
N LEU A 229 17.08 2.05 -19.37
CA LEU A 229 16.23 1.49 -18.31
C LEU A 229 17.08 1.21 -17.07
N MET A 230 16.62 1.68 -15.91
CA MET A 230 17.39 1.68 -14.66
C MET A 230 16.58 1.08 -13.51
N CYS A 231 17.25 0.29 -12.68
CA CYS A 231 16.69 -0.28 -11.47
C CYS A 231 16.42 0.78 -10.41
N ARG A 232 15.22 0.77 -9.82
CA ARG A 232 14.87 1.60 -8.67
C ARG A 232 15.09 0.88 -7.34
N GLY A 233 14.88 -0.43 -7.32
CA GLY A 233 15.13 -1.28 -6.16
C GLY A 233 15.58 -2.68 -6.59
N PRO A 234 15.96 -3.56 -5.65
CA PRO A 234 16.21 -3.26 -4.22
C PRO A 234 17.43 -2.33 -4.03
N LEU A 235 17.69 -1.85 -2.81
CA LEU A 235 18.80 -0.91 -2.52
C LEU A 235 20.16 -1.37 -3.04
N SER A 236 20.43 -2.69 -3.07
CA SER A 236 21.68 -3.26 -3.60
C SER A 236 21.84 -3.13 -5.12
N LYS A 237 20.75 -2.94 -5.87
CA LYS A 237 20.74 -2.80 -7.34
C LYS A 237 20.24 -1.44 -7.82
N ALA A 238 19.75 -0.58 -6.93
CA ALA A 238 19.24 0.74 -7.28
C ALA A 238 20.30 1.56 -8.03
N GLY A 239 19.91 2.19 -9.14
CA GLY A 239 20.81 2.98 -9.99
C GLY A 239 21.50 2.19 -11.10
N GLN A 240 21.48 0.85 -11.08
CA GLN A 240 22.09 0.03 -12.14
C GLN A 240 21.21 0.00 -13.40
N PHE A 241 21.84 0.03 -14.57
CA PHE A 241 21.11 -0.09 -15.84
C PHE A 241 20.75 -1.55 -16.18
N PHE A 242 19.67 -1.74 -16.93
CA PHE A 242 19.21 -3.06 -17.36
C PHE A 242 20.28 -3.84 -18.11
N TYR A 243 21.10 -3.19 -18.94
CA TYR A 243 22.14 -3.88 -19.72
C TYR A 243 23.33 -4.35 -18.85
N GLU A 244 23.57 -3.69 -17.71
CA GLU A 244 24.65 -4.01 -16.75
C GLU A 244 24.22 -5.00 -15.66
N VAL A 245 22.99 -4.84 -15.14
CA VAL A 245 22.52 -5.59 -13.97
C VAL A 245 22.49 -7.10 -14.22
N LYS A 246 22.90 -7.87 -13.22
CA LYS A 246 22.86 -9.34 -13.23
C LYS A 246 21.84 -9.81 -12.19
N LEU A 247 20.86 -10.59 -12.64
CA LEU A 247 19.75 -11.08 -11.82
C LEU A 247 19.77 -12.61 -11.74
N ASN A 248 19.62 -13.12 -10.52
CA ASN A 248 19.51 -14.55 -10.24
C ASN A 248 18.08 -15.06 -10.53
N SER A 249 17.94 -16.36 -10.78
CA SER A 249 16.61 -16.95 -10.96
C SER A 249 15.87 -17.06 -9.63
N CYS A 250 14.55 -16.91 -9.63
CA CYS A 250 13.77 -17.14 -8.43
C CYS A 250 13.90 -18.60 -7.97
N MET A 251 13.98 -18.79 -6.66
CA MET A 251 14.24 -20.07 -6.03
C MET A 251 13.42 -20.19 -4.75
N LYS A 252 12.71 -21.31 -4.61
CA LYS A 252 12.04 -21.68 -3.35
C LYS A 252 13.06 -21.84 -2.22
N PRO A 253 12.68 -21.62 -0.96
CA PRO A 253 13.64 -21.66 0.14
C PRO A 253 14.27 -23.04 0.27
N LYS A 254 15.56 -23.07 0.56
CA LYS A 254 16.31 -24.27 0.96
C LYS A 254 16.82 -24.02 2.38
N THR A 255 16.17 -24.65 3.35
CA THR A 255 16.54 -24.53 4.76
C THR A 255 17.59 -25.58 5.15
N SER A 256 18.58 -25.17 5.93
CA SER A 256 19.56 -26.04 6.57
C SER A 256 19.79 -25.56 8.01
N THR A 257 20.18 -26.49 8.88
CA THR A 257 20.58 -26.19 10.27
C THR A 257 21.97 -26.79 10.49
N PRO A 258 22.85 -26.15 11.28
CA PRO A 258 24.18 -26.72 11.56
C PRO A 258 24.09 -28.05 12.31
N ASN A 259 23.22 -28.10 13.32
CA ASN A 259 22.99 -29.27 14.17
C ASN A 259 21.50 -29.62 14.17
N SER A 260 21.16 -30.83 13.75
CA SER A 260 19.77 -31.33 13.76
C SER A 260 19.36 -31.96 15.10
N ASN A 261 20.32 -32.38 15.91
CA ASN A 261 20.10 -32.95 17.24
C ASN A 261 21.00 -32.22 18.25
N ILE A 262 20.40 -31.60 19.26
CA ILE A 262 21.11 -30.79 20.26
C ILE A 262 20.74 -31.30 21.66
N THR A 263 21.76 -31.55 22.47
CA THR A 263 21.63 -31.89 23.89
C THR A 263 22.18 -30.75 24.74
N VAL A 264 21.43 -30.33 25.75
CA VAL A 264 21.84 -29.24 26.66
C VAL A 264 21.50 -29.59 28.11
N GLN A 265 22.28 -29.11 29.07
CA GLN A 265 21.98 -29.28 30.49
C GLN A 265 20.97 -28.22 30.96
N VAL A 266 20.16 -28.57 31.96
CA VAL A 266 19.23 -27.62 32.59
C VAL A 266 19.95 -26.37 33.08
N GLY A 267 19.37 -25.19 32.84
CA GLY A 267 19.88 -23.89 33.31
C GLY A 267 20.87 -23.19 32.37
N LEU A 268 21.33 -23.86 31.30
CA LEU A 268 22.20 -23.24 30.29
C LEU A 268 21.39 -22.51 29.22
N ASN A 269 21.98 -21.47 28.62
CA ASN A 269 21.42 -20.79 27.46
C ASN A 269 21.81 -21.55 26.19
N ILE A 270 20.86 -21.77 25.28
CA ILE A 270 21.11 -22.42 23.99
C ILE A 270 20.48 -21.63 22.86
N SER A 271 21.16 -21.55 21.72
CA SER A 271 20.63 -20.96 20.50
C SER A 271 20.48 -21.99 19.39
N LEU A 272 19.32 -21.98 18.74
CA LEU A 272 19.00 -22.84 17.61
C LEU A 272 19.17 -22.04 16.33
N SER A 273 20.08 -22.51 15.46
CA SER A 273 20.46 -21.82 14.23
C SER A 273 19.78 -22.43 13.00
N CYS A 274 19.21 -21.58 12.16
CA CYS A 274 18.63 -21.93 10.87
C CYS A 274 19.22 -21.02 9.78
N LEU A 275 19.61 -21.63 8.66
CA LEU A 275 20.07 -20.96 7.45
C LEU A 275 19.07 -21.25 6.34
N ALA A 276 18.60 -20.22 5.64
CA ALA A 276 17.71 -20.37 4.50
C ALA A 276 18.28 -19.65 3.29
N GLN A 277 18.42 -20.37 2.18
CA GLN A 277 18.78 -19.79 0.90
C GLN A 277 17.54 -19.71 0.00
N ALA A 278 17.16 -18.52 -0.45
CA ALA A 278 15.99 -18.31 -1.31
C ALA A 278 16.08 -16.99 -2.08
N SER A 279 15.40 -16.93 -3.22
CA SER A 279 15.25 -15.69 -4.01
C SER A 279 13.79 -15.59 -4.49
N PRO A 280 12.99 -14.60 -4.06
CA PRO A 280 13.32 -13.53 -3.11
C PRO A 280 13.59 -14.05 -1.70
N LEU A 281 14.21 -13.22 -0.85
CA LEU A 281 14.50 -13.55 0.55
C LEU A 281 13.24 -14.04 1.28
N PRO A 282 13.33 -15.13 2.05
CA PRO A 282 12.16 -15.74 2.67
C PRO A 282 11.82 -15.10 4.02
N ASN A 283 10.55 -15.19 4.42
CA ASN A 283 10.13 -15.00 5.79
C ASN A 283 10.41 -16.29 6.60
N ILE A 284 11.01 -16.18 7.78
CA ILE A 284 11.32 -17.32 8.66
C ILE A 284 10.39 -17.30 9.87
N VAL A 285 9.75 -18.44 10.13
CA VAL A 285 8.90 -18.67 11.29
C VAL A 285 9.35 -19.92 12.02
N TRP A 286 9.57 -19.80 13.33
CA TRP A 286 9.88 -20.94 14.18
C TRP A 286 8.60 -21.58 14.74
N ASN A 287 8.54 -22.91 14.71
CA ASN A 287 7.51 -23.71 15.35
C ASN A 287 8.18 -24.61 16.40
N TYR A 288 7.61 -24.66 17.61
CA TYR A 288 8.20 -25.38 18.74
C TYR A 288 7.15 -25.74 19.78
N PRO A 289 7.43 -26.71 20.68
CA PRO A 289 6.51 -27.11 21.73
C PRO A 289 6.16 -25.90 22.61
N LEU A 290 4.91 -25.82 23.07
CA LEU A 290 4.47 -24.77 24.00
C LEU A 290 4.64 -23.33 23.46
N LYS A 291 4.77 -23.11 22.14
CA LYS A 291 4.84 -21.75 21.52
C LYS A 291 3.70 -20.82 21.95
N LYS A 292 2.53 -21.36 22.30
CA LYS A 292 1.39 -20.58 22.82
C LYS A 292 1.54 -20.14 24.28
N LEU A 293 2.48 -20.72 25.00
CA LEU A 293 2.67 -20.58 26.45
C LEU A 293 4.00 -19.89 26.78
N LYS A 294 5.01 -20.01 25.90
CA LYS A 294 6.34 -19.44 26.07
C LYS A 294 6.82 -18.89 24.73
N GLU A 295 7.19 -17.61 24.71
CA GLU A 295 7.77 -16.94 23.55
C GLU A 295 9.29 -16.84 23.74
N PHE A 296 10.03 -17.18 22.70
CA PHE A 296 11.49 -17.11 22.65
C PHE A 296 11.94 -16.00 21.71
N ASP A 297 13.03 -15.34 22.07
CA ASP A 297 13.64 -14.31 21.23
C ASP A 297 14.19 -14.93 19.95
N VAL A 298 13.85 -14.30 18.82
CA VAL A 298 14.31 -14.71 17.49
C VAL A 298 15.04 -13.54 16.85
N SER A 299 16.31 -13.74 16.54
CA SER A 299 17.09 -12.80 15.71
C SER A 299 17.12 -13.33 14.28
N THR A 300 16.98 -12.45 13.29
CA THR A 300 17.07 -12.82 11.87
C THR A 300 17.88 -11.77 11.12
N SER A 301 18.93 -12.20 10.42
CA SER A 301 19.86 -11.32 9.71
C SER A 301 20.17 -11.85 8.30
N PRO A 302 20.21 -10.97 7.27
CA PRO A 302 20.66 -11.37 5.94
C PRO A 302 22.18 -11.56 5.92
N ILE A 303 22.66 -12.66 5.32
CA ILE A 303 24.10 -12.98 5.16
C ILE A 303 24.57 -12.72 3.71
N GLY A 304 23.65 -12.41 2.80
CA GLY A 304 23.96 -12.06 1.41
C GLY A 304 22.71 -11.67 0.64
N GLU A 305 22.79 -11.64 -0.70
CA GLU A 305 21.63 -11.30 -1.55
C GLU A 305 20.49 -12.33 -1.45
N ASP A 306 20.82 -13.62 -1.37
CA ASP A 306 19.85 -14.73 -1.41
C ASP A 306 19.91 -15.64 -0.16
N SER A 307 20.62 -15.22 0.90
CA SER A 307 20.83 -16.04 2.11
C SER A 307 20.46 -15.27 3.37
N ILE A 308 19.69 -15.91 4.25
CA ILE A 308 19.26 -15.35 5.53
C ILE A 308 19.55 -16.37 6.65
N HIS A 309 19.92 -15.84 7.81
CA HIS A 309 20.18 -16.61 9.01
C HIS A 309 19.22 -16.19 10.11
N SER A 310 18.63 -17.17 10.78
CA SER A 310 17.75 -16.96 11.92
C SER A 310 18.22 -17.78 13.10
N GLU A 311 18.17 -17.18 14.28
CA GLU A 311 18.60 -17.78 15.53
C GLU A 311 17.49 -17.62 16.58
N LEU A 312 17.07 -18.74 17.18
CA LEU A 312 16.11 -18.77 18.28
C LEU A 312 16.84 -19.04 19.59
N VAL A 313 16.69 -18.15 20.57
CA VAL A 313 17.41 -18.22 21.85
C VAL A 313 16.49 -18.76 22.95
N ILE A 314 16.92 -19.84 23.60
CA ILE A 314 16.26 -20.44 24.77
C ILE A 314 17.11 -20.09 26.00
N PRO A 315 16.73 -19.09 26.80
CA PRO A 315 17.44 -18.76 28.02
C PRO A 315 17.11 -19.78 29.11
N SER A 316 18.13 -20.19 29.89
CA SER A 316 18.01 -21.09 31.03
C SER A 316 17.13 -22.31 30.76
N ALA A 317 17.60 -23.21 29.89
CA ALA A 317 16.85 -24.35 29.38
C ALA A 317 16.21 -25.19 30.50
N HIS A 318 14.92 -25.50 30.35
CA HIS A 318 14.14 -26.30 31.28
C HIS A 318 13.79 -27.67 30.67
N LEU A 319 13.50 -28.69 31.49
CA LEU A 319 13.18 -30.04 30.99
C LEU A 319 11.97 -30.04 30.02
N THR A 320 11.01 -29.16 30.27
CA THR A 320 9.80 -28.94 29.45
C THR A 320 10.08 -28.29 28.10
N ASP A 321 11.26 -27.70 27.90
CA ASP A 321 11.66 -27.10 26.61
C ASP A 321 12.11 -28.19 25.61
N SER A 322 12.25 -29.45 26.03
CA SER A 322 12.60 -30.56 25.15
C SER A 322 11.52 -30.83 24.11
N GLY A 323 11.94 -31.10 22.87
CA GLY A 323 11.04 -31.49 21.78
C GLY A 323 11.54 -31.05 20.41
N ASN A 324 10.63 -31.07 19.44
CA ASN A 324 10.95 -30.77 18.04
C ASN A 324 10.71 -29.30 17.73
N TYR A 325 11.80 -28.58 17.49
CA TYR A 325 11.81 -27.22 16.97
C TYR A 325 11.89 -27.32 15.45
N THR A 326 11.26 -26.41 14.73
CA THR A 326 11.27 -26.41 13.27
C THR A 326 11.32 -24.98 12.79
N CYS A 327 12.37 -24.61 12.06
CA CYS A 327 12.34 -23.37 11.31
C CYS A 327 11.63 -23.62 9.98
N VAL A 328 10.68 -22.76 9.65
CA VAL A 328 9.93 -22.79 8.39
C VAL A 328 10.25 -21.51 7.65
N ALA A 329 10.89 -21.63 6.49
CA ALA A 329 11.16 -20.51 5.60
C ALA A 329 10.17 -20.53 4.44
N SER A 330 9.56 -19.39 4.14
CA SER A 330 8.56 -19.23 3.07
C SER A 330 8.81 -18.00 2.23
N ASN A 331 8.73 -18.15 0.90
CA ASN A 331 8.70 -17.03 -0.05
C ASN A 331 7.61 -17.26 -1.11
N SER A 332 7.50 -16.37 -2.10
CA SER A 332 6.52 -16.48 -3.19
C SER A 332 6.67 -17.74 -4.04
N MET A 333 7.85 -18.39 -4.03
CA MET A 333 8.14 -19.61 -4.79
C MET A 333 7.82 -20.90 -4.01
N GLY A 334 7.52 -20.80 -2.71
CA GLY A 334 7.12 -21.94 -1.88
C GLY A 334 7.73 -21.89 -0.47
N SER A 335 7.71 -23.03 0.21
CA SER A 335 8.19 -23.18 1.59
C SER A 335 9.15 -24.35 1.76
N SER A 336 10.04 -24.24 2.73
CA SER A 336 10.91 -25.32 3.19
C SER A 336 11.08 -25.24 4.71
N SER A 337 11.42 -26.35 5.33
CA SER A 337 11.53 -26.43 6.78
C SER A 337 12.71 -27.30 7.20
N ALA A 338 13.39 -26.92 8.27
CA ALA A 338 14.44 -27.73 8.87
C ALA A 338 14.08 -28.05 10.34
N PRO A 339 13.84 -29.33 10.67
CA PRO A 339 13.58 -29.76 12.03
C PRO A 339 14.88 -29.83 12.85
N ILE A 340 14.77 -29.54 14.14
CA ILE A 340 15.82 -29.61 15.15
C ILE A 340 15.23 -30.30 16.39
N SER A 341 15.84 -31.41 16.82
CA SER A 341 15.49 -32.12 18.04
C SER A 341 16.31 -31.60 19.22
N LEU A 342 15.65 -31.02 20.22
CA LEU A 342 16.28 -30.53 21.45
C LEU A 342 15.98 -31.48 22.62
N GLN A 343 17.03 -31.93 23.30
CA GLN A 343 16.93 -32.71 24.53
C GLN A 343 17.62 -31.98 25.69
N VAL A 344 16.86 -31.65 26.73
CA VAL A 344 17.38 -31.03 27.95
C VAL A 344 17.61 -32.10 29.01
N GLN A 345 18.85 -32.23 29.50
CA GLN A 345 19.25 -33.25 30.47
C GLN A 345 19.42 -32.66 31.88
N PRO A 346 18.99 -33.38 32.94
CA PRO A 346 19.26 -33.00 34.31
C PRO A 346 20.76 -33.07 34.61
N VAL A 347 21.23 -32.23 35.54
CA VAL A 347 22.63 -32.26 35.99
C VAL A 347 22.89 -33.60 36.69
N PRO A 348 23.93 -34.38 36.30
CA PRO A 348 24.20 -35.66 36.93
C PRO A 348 24.61 -35.46 38.39
N SER A 349 23.75 -35.92 39.31
CA SER A 349 24.03 -35.95 40.74
C SER A 349 25.03 -37.06 41.06
N SER A 350 26.25 -36.70 41.47
CA SER A 350 27.19 -37.64 42.07
C SER A 350 26.70 -38.07 43.46
N SER A 351 26.17 -39.30 43.54
CA SER A 351 26.00 -40.20 44.69
C SER A 351 25.86 -39.63 46.11
N SER A 352 24.69 -39.83 46.72
CA SER A 352 24.58 -40.56 48.00
C SER A 352 23.16 -41.15 48.22
N SER A 353 23.14 -42.49 48.25
CA SER A 353 22.27 -43.46 48.95
C SER A 353 20.81 -43.15 49.35
N LEU A 354 19.95 -44.05 48.84
CA LEU A 354 18.73 -44.66 49.41
C LEU A 354 18.20 -44.10 50.75
N THR A 355 16.93 -43.68 50.77
CA THR A 355 15.77 -44.49 51.24
C THR A 355 14.48 -43.66 51.26
N SER A 356 13.36 -44.38 51.11
CA SER A 356 11.96 -43.95 51.35
C SER A 356 11.26 -43.15 50.25
N SER A 357 10.47 -43.88 49.44
CA SER A 357 9.04 -43.62 49.22
C SER A 357 8.49 -42.40 49.98
N GLY A 358 8.11 -41.36 49.23
CA GLY A 358 7.43 -40.16 49.71
C GLY A 358 7.03 -39.26 48.53
N GLU A 359 5.74 -39.30 48.21
CA GLU A 359 4.95 -38.47 47.28
C GLU A 359 5.54 -37.08 46.97
N HIS A 360 5.70 -36.77 45.68
CA HIS A 360 5.90 -35.40 45.22
C HIS A 360 4.62 -34.92 44.54
N SER A 361 3.69 -34.38 45.33
CA SER A 361 2.64 -33.53 44.79
C SER A 361 3.28 -32.24 44.27
N TYR A 362 3.08 -31.94 42.98
CA TYR A 362 3.61 -30.74 42.34
C TYR A 362 2.47 -29.78 42.00
N ILE A 363 2.66 -28.49 42.28
CA ILE A 363 1.69 -27.41 42.03
C ILE A 363 2.38 -26.37 41.15
N TYR A 364 1.81 -26.11 39.98
CA TYR A 364 2.26 -25.08 39.05
C TYR A 364 1.23 -23.95 38.99
N VAL A 365 1.66 -22.72 39.24
CA VAL A 365 0.79 -21.54 39.31
C VAL A 365 1.16 -20.55 38.21
N ARG A 366 0.15 -19.93 37.56
CA ARG A 366 0.33 -18.88 36.55
C ARG A 366 -0.69 -17.76 36.68
N ILE A 367 -0.36 -16.60 36.12
CA ILE A 367 -1.30 -15.47 35.93
C ILE A 367 -1.88 -15.57 34.52
N THR A 368 -3.20 -15.66 34.42
CA THR A 368 -3.90 -15.70 33.13
C THR A 368 -4.41 -14.35 32.68
N LYS A 369 -4.68 -13.44 33.63
CA LYS A 369 -5.04 -12.04 33.37
C LYS A 369 -4.46 -11.14 34.45
N GLN A 370 -4.05 -9.95 34.03
CA GLN A 370 -3.54 -8.92 34.93
C GLN A 370 -4.16 -7.57 34.58
N THR A 371 -4.58 -6.84 35.61
CA THR A 371 -5.16 -5.50 35.51
C THR A 371 -4.41 -4.53 36.44
N VAL A 372 -4.82 -3.27 36.45
CA VAL A 372 -4.29 -2.25 37.37
C VAL A 372 -4.58 -2.62 38.83
N TYR A 373 -5.70 -3.28 39.11
CA TYR A 373 -6.21 -3.52 40.48
C TYR A 373 -6.31 -5.01 40.85
N GLY A 374 -5.79 -5.92 40.04
CA GLY A 374 -5.99 -7.36 40.31
C GLY A 374 -5.44 -8.30 39.26
N ILE A 375 -5.37 -9.58 39.62
CA ILE A 375 -4.88 -10.68 38.77
C ILE A 375 -5.81 -11.89 38.84
N VAL A 376 -5.88 -12.65 37.76
CA VAL A 376 -6.52 -13.97 37.74
C VAL A 376 -5.44 -15.03 37.77
N LEU A 377 -5.44 -15.84 38.81
CA LEU A 377 -4.57 -16.99 39.01
C LEU A 377 -5.22 -18.24 38.44
N GLU A 378 -4.40 -19.10 37.85
CA GLU A 378 -4.75 -20.47 37.49
C GLU A 378 -3.64 -21.40 37.94
N TRP A 379 -3.99 -22.57 38.49
CA TRP A 379 -3.01 -23.56 38.91
C TRP A 379 -3.36 -24.98 38.46
N TYR A 380 -2.31 -25.78 38.34
CA TYR A 380 -2.41 -27.21 38.11
C TYR A 380 -1.72 -27.93 39.26
N ALA A 381 -2.41 -28.88 39.88
CA ALA A 381 -1.86 -29.70 40.96
C ALA A 381 -1.98 -31.18 40.59
N ALA A 382 -0.87 -31.90 40.65
CA ALA A 382 -0.88 -33.35 40.61
C ALA A 382 -0.90 -33.88 42.05
N THR A 383 -2.08 -34.28 42.48
CA THR A 383 -2.33 -34.89 43.80
C THR A 383 -2.99 -36.25 43.59
N ASP A 384 -2.86 -37.16 44.54
CA ASP A 384 -3.45 -38.50 44.42
C ASP A 384 -4.98 -38.47 44.32
N ASN A 385 -5.65 -37.44 44.89
CA ASN A 385 -7.11 -37.25 44.83
C ASN A 385 -7.53 -35.80 44.46
N PRO A 386 -7.44 -35.35 43.20
CA PRO A 386 -7.70 -33.96 42.82
C PRO A 386 -9.15 -33.49 43.05
N SER A 387 -10.10 -34.41 43.15
CA SER A 387 -11.53 -34.13 43.36
C SER A 387 -11.92 -33.82 44.82
N GLU A 388 -11.01 -34.02 45.78
CA GLU A 388 -11.26 -33.77 47.22
C GLU A 388 -10.22 -32.81 47.84
N THR A 389 -9.24 -32.37 47.06
CA THR A 389 -8.14 -31.51 47.52
C THR A 389 -8.60 -30.08 47.74
N TRP A 390 -8.38 -29.57 48.95
CA TRP A 390 -8.51 -28.14 49.28
C TRP A 390 -7.18 -27.40 49.06
N PHE A 391 -7.26 -26.21 48.47
CA PHE A 391 -6.11 -25.34 48.26
C PHE A 391 -6.16 -24.14 49.21
N THR A 392 -4.99 -23.62 49.57
CA THR A 392 -4.86 -22.36 50.30
C THR A 392 -4.03 -21.39 49.46
N LEU A 393 -4.64 -20.28 49.08
CA LEU A 393 -3.97 -19.16 48.41
C LEU A 393 -3.44 -18.20 49.48
N TYR A 394 -2.16 -17.86 49.40
CA TYR A 394 -1.50 -16.83 50.19
C TYR A 394 -1.17 -15.68 49.27
N PHE A 395 -1.67 -14.47 49.52
CA PHE A 395 -1.31 -13.31 48.71
C PHE A 395 -1.08 -12.06 49.57
N GLY A 396 -0.18 -11.19 49.12
CA GLY A 396 0.15 -9.95 49.84
C GLY A 396 1.30 -9.21 49.17
N ILE A 397 1.59 -8.01 49.67
CA ILE A 397 2.73 -7.22 49.21
C ILE A 397 4.01 -8.05 49.43
N TYR A 398 4.92 -8.04 48.46
CA TYR A 398 6.09 -8.94 48.41
C TYR A 398 6.94 -8.95 49.69
N GLU A 399 7.10 -7.81 50.35
CA GLU A 399 7.91 -7.66 51.56
C GLU A 399 7.09 -7.71 52.86
N ALA A 400 5.77 -7.91 52.78
CA ALA A 400 4.92 -7.95 53.95
C ALA A 400 5.06 -9.28 54.70
N VAL A 401 5.28 -9.18 56.02
CA VAL A 401 5.39 -10.34 56.92
C VAL A 401 4.06 -11.10 57.04
N LYS A 402 2.93 -10.38 56.92
CA LYS A 402 1.59 -10.94 56.99
C LYS A 402 0.96 -10.93 55.59
N LYS A 403 0.57 -12.12 55.12
CA LYS A 403 -0.18 -12.31 53.88
C LYS A 403 -1.63 -12.66 54.18
N GLU A 404 -2.52 -12.26 53.29
CA GLU A 404 -3.91 -12.69 53.31
C GLU A 404 -4.01 -14.13 52.81
N THR A 405 -4.95 -14.88 53.39
CA THR A 405 -5.15 -16.30 53.08
C THR A 405 -6.59 -16.57 52.66
N VAL A 406 -6.75 -17.37 51.61
CA VAL A 406 -8.06 -17.78 51.10
C VAL A 406 -8.08 -19.29 50.93
N SER A 407 -9.08 -19.94 51.53
CA SER A 407 -9.34 -21.37 51.36
C SER A 407 -10.22 -21.60 50.14
N ILE A 408 -9.72 -22.41 49.20
CA ILE A 408 -10.35 -22.69 47.92
C ILE A 408 -10.79 -24.16 47.91
N GLY A 409 -12.08 -24.36 47.60
CA GLY A 409 -12.70 -25.68 47.59
C GLY A 409 -12.21 -26.60 46.47
N PRO A 410 -12.46 -27.91 46.58
CA PRO A 410 -12.08 -28.89 45.58
C PRO A 410 -12.73 -28.63 44.22
N GLY A 411 -12.02 -28.95 43.14
CA GLY A 411 -12.48 -28.75 41.76
C GLY A 411 -12.32 -27.32 41.21
N ILE A 412 -11.90 -26.36 42.03
CA ILE A 412 -11.59 -24.99 41.60
C ILE A 412 -10.08 -24.92 41.32
N ASN A 413 -9.72 -24.44 40.13
CA ASN A 413 -8.33 -24.27 39.69
C ASN A 413 -8.01 -22.83 39.24
N THR A 414 -8.93 -21.90 39.47
CA THR A 414 -8.79 -20.48 39.15
C THR A 414 -9.28 -19.59 40.29
N TYR A 415 -8.62 -18.44 40.49
CA TYR A 415 -9.00 -17.48 41.53
C TYR A 415 -8.70 -16.05 41.09
N TRP A 416 -9.64 -15.13 41.33
CA TRP A 416 -9.46 -13.70 41.03
C TRP A 416 -9.06 -12.95 42.30
N VAL A 417 -7.83 -12.44 42.32
CA VAL A 417 -7.35 -11.51 43.34
C VAL A 417 -7.64 -10.09 42.85
N ASN A 418 -8.50 -9.37 43.56
CA ASN A 418 -8.93 -8.00 43.27
C ASN A 418 -8.47 -7.05 44.39
N ASP A 419 -8.83 -5.77 44.25
CA ASP A 419 -8.57 -4.70 45.23
C ASP A 419 -7.08 -4.50 45.57
N LEU A 420 -6.20 -4.81 44.61
CA LEU A 420 -4.76 -4.59 44.73
C LEU A 420 -4.39 -3.14 44.40
N LEU A 421 -3.33 -2.63 45.03
CA LEU A 421 -2.80 -1.29 44.75
C LEU A 421 -2.10 -1.27 43.38
N PRO A 422 -2.24 -0.20 42.58
CA PRO A 422 -1.50 -0.02 41.33
C PRO A 422 0.02 0.00 41.52
N ALA A 423 0.76 -0.37 40.48
CA ALA A 423 2.23 -0.31 40.44
C ALA A 423 2.95 -0.91 41.68
N THR A 424 2.34 -1.90 42.33
CA THR A 424 2.80 -2.45 43.59
C THR A 424 3.22 -3.90 43.39
N LYS A 425 4.34 -4.29 44.03
CA LYS A 425 4.91 -5.64 43.94
C LYS A 425 4.24 -6.58 44.94
N TYR A 426 3.64 -7.66 44.45
CA TYR A 426 2.92 -8.67 45.21
C TYR A 426 3.54 -10.05 45.04
N GLU A 427 3.28 -10.93 46.00
CA GLU A 427 3.55 -12.36 45.93
C GLU A 427 2.27 -13.15 46.15
N ALA A 428 2.00 -14.14 45.31
CA ALA A 428 0.90 -15.08 45.46
C ALA A 428 1.44 -16.52 45.45
N CYS A 429 1.05 -17.32 46.44
CA CYS A 429 1.47 -18.72 46.56
C CYS A 429 0.27 -19.64 46.77
N ILE A 430 0.32 -20.85 46.22
CA ILE A 430 -0.75 -21.85 46.39
C ILE A 430 -0.17 -23.10 47.03
N SER A 431 -0.78 -23.55 48.12
CA SER A 431 -0.38 -24.79 48.80
C SER A 431 -1.57 -25.72 49.06
N LEU A 432 -1.25 -26.97 49.40
CA LEU A 432 -2.23 -27.95 49.88
C LEU A 432 -2.54 -27.66 51.35
N GLN A 433 -3.85 -27.62 51.68
CA GLN A 433 -4.42 -27.60 53.03
C GLN A 433 -3.48 -27.12 54.16
N SER A 434 -3.39 -25.79 54.35
CA SER A 434 -2.66 -25.13 55.45
C SER A 434 -1.15 -25.40 55.56
N GLN A 435 -0.53 -26.08 54.60
CA GLN A 435 0.93 -26.21 54.55
C GLN A 435 1.56 -24.87 54.15
N PRO A 436 2.74 -24.52 54.69
CA PRO A 436 3.48 -23.35 54.22
C PRO A 436 3.89 -23.58 52.74
N PRO A 437 3.65 -22.61 51.85
CA PRO A 437 3.97 -22.76 50.43
C PRO A 437 5.48 -22.91 50.21
N ARG A 438 5.86 -23.82 49.31
CA ARG A 438 7.25 -23.93 48.86
C ARG A 438 7.57 -22.81 47.86
N LYS A 439 8.85 -22.45 47.70
CA LYS A 439 9.26 -21.35 46.80
C LYS A 439 8.86 -21.57 45.34
N ASP A 440 8.81 -22.82 44.89
CA ASP A 440 8.37 -23.24 43.55
C ASP A 440 6.85 -23.14 43.35
N GLN A 441 6.09 -22.89 44.41
CA GLN A 441 4.62 -22.75 44.40
C GLN A 441 4.18 -21.28 44.54
N CYS A 442 5.13 -20.35 44.43
CA CYS A 442 4.93 -18.91 44.58
C CYS A 442 5.25 -18.18 43.26
N ILE A 443 4.48 -17.14 42.99
CA ILE A 443 4.71 -16.21 41.88
C ILE A 443 4.79 -14.78 42.41
N VAL A 444 5.71 -14.00 41.84
CA VAL A 444 5.91 -12.60 42.16
C VAL A 444 5.52 -11.76 40.96
N PHE A 445 4.68 -10.75 41.16
CA PHE A 445 4.18 -9.90 40.09
C PHE A 445 4.08 -8.45 40.55
N VAL A 446 3.97 -7.53 39.59
CA VAL A 446 3.73 -6.11 39.84
C VAL A 446 2.42 -5.75 39.17
N THR A 447 1.46 -5.18 39.90
CA THR A 447 0.18 -4.74 39.33
C THR A 447 0.37 -3.69 38.23
N GLY A 448 -0.59 -3.58 37.31
CA GLY A 448 -0.53 -2.57 36.26
C GLY A 448 -0.35 -1.17 36.85
N ASN A 449 0.44 -0.33 36.17
CA ASN A 449 0.58 1.06 36.57
C ASN A 449 -0.69 1.83 36.12
N ASP A 450 -1.21 2.70 36.99
CA ASP A 450 -2.28 3.63 36.62
C ASP A 450 -1.69 4.76 35.77
N ILE A 451 -1.21 4.39 34.58
CA ILE A 451 -0.78 5.38 33.61
C ILE A 451 -2.06 5.89 32.94
N SER A 452 -2.59 6.92 33.58
CA SER A 452 -3.41 7.99 33.01
C SER A 452 -2.89 8.62 31.70
N GLU A 453 -2.05 7.94 30.90
CA GLU A 453 -1.54 8.37 29.59
C GLU A 453 -2.47 7.94 28.44
N LEU A 454 -3.12 6.78 28.49
CA LEU A 454 -4.07 6.39 27.43
C LEU A 454 -5.36 7.22 27.52
N TYR A 455 -5.85 7.50 28.74
CA TYR A 455 -7.04 8.31 28.96
C TYR A 455 -6.79 9.82 28.83
N LYS A 456 -5.54 10.30 28.95
CA LYS A 456 -5.16 11.69 28.62
C LYS A 456 -4.85 11.90 27.16
N ARG A 457 -4.22 10.96 26.43
CA ARG A 457 -3.92 11.14 25.00
C ARG A 457 -5.19 11.30 24.18
N GLU A 458 -6.25 10.56 24.49
CA GLU A 458 -7.53 10.70 23.78
C GLU A 458 -8.23 12.04 24.09
N LYS A 459 -8.21 12.50 25.36
CA LYS A 459 -8.75 13.81 25.73
C LYS A 459 -7.92 14.99 25.21
N VAL A 460 -6.59 14.87 25.16
CA VAL A 460 -5.70 15.91 24.63
C VAL A 460 -5.88 16.03 23.11
N ILE A 461 -6.05 14.92 22.37
CA ILE A 461 -6.37 14.98 20.94
C ILE A 461 -7.73 15.67 20.72
N HIS A 462 -8.76 15.32 21.50
CA HIS A 462 -10.06 16.00 21.41
C HIS A 462 -9.97 17.49 21.77
N ILE A 463 -9.21 17.87 22.81
CA ILE A 463 -9.00 19.28 23.19
C ILE A 463 -8.23 20.05 22.11
N ILE A 464 -7.18 19.45 21.52
CA ILE A 464 -6.41 20.06 20.42
C ILE A 464 -7.30 20.22 19.18
N VAL A 465 -8.09 19.21 18.82
CA VAL A 465 -9.03 19.29 17.68
C VAL A 465 -10.08 20.38 17.92
N VAL A 466 -10.63 20.49 19.13
CA VAL A 466 -11.60 21.54 19.49
C VAL A 466 -10.94 22.93 19.49
N LEU A 467 -9.74 23.08 20.05
CA LEU A 467 -9.00 24.35 20.03
C LEU A 467 -8.61 24.77 18.61
N CYS A 468 -8.16 23.84 17.76
CA CYS A 468 -7.88 24.10 16.34
C CYS A 468 -9.15 24.43 15.56
N ALA A 469 -10.26 23.74 15.82
CA ALA A 469 -11.55 24.04 15.21
C ALA A 469 -12.05 25.42 15.61
N LEU A 470 -11.95 25.80 16.89
CA LEU A 470 -12.31 27.14 17.37
C LEU A 470 -11.36 28.21 16.80
N ALA A 471 -10.05 27.95 16.77
CA ALA A 471 -9.06 28.88 16.23
C ALA A 471 -9.17 29.08 14.70
N LEU A 472 -9.71 28.12 13.95
CA LEU A 472 -9.96 28.25 12.51
C LEU A 472 -11.37 28.77 12.22
N ALA A 473 -12.38 28.37 12.98
CA ALA A 473 -13.77 28.76 12.74
C ALA A 473 -14.08 30.19 13.22
N VAL A 474 -13.47 30.67 14.31
CA VAL A 474 -13.72 32.01 14.83
C VAL A 474 -13.20 33.11 13.90
N PRO A 475 -11.97 33.05 13.34
CA PRO A 475 -11.50 34.05 12.37
C PRO A 475 -12.29 34.02 11.06
N VAL A 476 -12.68 32.83 10.59
CA VAL A 476 -13.49 32.69 9.36
C VAL A 476 -14.91 33.22 9.58
N GLY A 477 -15.53 32.92 10.73
CA GLY A 477 -16.85 33.45 11.10
C GLY A 477 -16.84 34.98 11.29
N MET A 478 -15.80 35.54 11.91
CA MET A 478 -15.62 36.98 12.03
C MET A 478 -15.39 37.66 10.69
N TYR A 479 -14.64 37.04 9.77
CA TYR A 479 -14.42 37.55 8.41
C TYR A 479 -15.71 37.54 7.59
N VAL A 480 -16.50 36.46 7.67
CA VAL A 480 -17.80 36.36 7.00
C VAL A 480 -18.79 37.40 7.56
N CYS A 481 -18.91 37.52 8.89
CA CYS A 481 -19.77 38.53 9.51
C CYS A 481 -19.34 39.98 9.20
N ALA A 482 -18.03 40.26 9.16
CA ALA A 482 -17.53 41.59 8.77
C ALA A 482 -17.77 41.90 7.29
N SER A 483 -17.70 40.89 6.42
CA SER A 483 -17.96 41.04 4.98
C SER A 483 -19.45 41.27 4.66
N GLU A 484 -20.37 40.65 5.41
CA GLU A 484 -21.80 40.88 5.28
C GLU A 484 -22.25 42.23 5.85
N ALA A 485 -21.61 42.70 6.94
CA ALA A 485 -21.85 44.04 7.49
C ALA A 485 -21.39 45.17 6.55
N HIS A 486 -20.44 44.92 5.65
CA HIS A 486 -19.96 45.91 4.68
C HIS A 486 -20.83 46.05 3.43
N LEU A 487 -21.68 45.06 3.11
CA LEU A 487 -22.63 45.14 1.98
C LEU A 487 -23.98 45.77 2.37
N GLY A 488 -24.34 45.82 3.65
CA GLY A 488 -25.58 46.44 4.13
C GLY A 488 -25.57 47.98 4.15
N CYS A 489 -24.40 48.61 4.23
CA CYS A 489 -24.26 50.08 4.30
C CYS A 489 -23.93 50.76 2.97
N LEU A 490 -23.55 50.03 1.92
CA LEU A 490 -23.18 50.64 0.63
C LEU A 490 -24.37 50.88 -0.32
N GLY A 491 -25.55 50.31 -0.03
CA GLY A 491 -26.77 50.48 -0.81
C GLY A 491 -27.59 51.74 -0.50
N HIS A 492 -27.19 52.55 0.49
CA HIS A 492 -27.98 53.71 0.94
C HIS A 492 -27.27 55.07 0.84
N CYS A 493 -26.05 55.12 0.27
CA CYS A 493 -25.26 56.35 0.16
C CYS A 493 -24.95 56.80 -1.28
N LEU A 494 -25.55 56.18 -2.30
CA LEU A 494 -25.34 56.52 -3.72
C LEU A 494 -26.52 57.23 -4.40
N ASP A 495 -27.41 57.81 -3.61
CA ASP A 495 -28.38 58.81 -4.07
C ASP A 495 -28.05 60.15 -3.40
N ASN A 496 -27.02 60.85 -3.89
CA ASN A 496 -27.01 62.32 -3.99
C ASN A 496 -25.66 62.87 -4.51
N CYS A 497 -25.78 63.66 -5.59
CA CYS A 497 -24.98 64.85 -5.91
C CYS A 497 -23.67 64.70 -6.75
N PRO A 498 -23.28 65.75 -7.52
CA PRO A 498 -23.24 65.73 -8.99
C PRO A 498 -21.84 66.08 -9.59
N PRO A 499 -21.65 66.20 -10.93
CA PRO A 499 -20.34 66.09 -11.57
C PRO A 499 -19.64 67.44 -11.83
N ARG A 500 -18.30 67.49 -11.73
CA ARG A 500 -17.33 68.47 -12.34
C ARG A 500 -15.98 68.35 -11.61
N ARG A 501 -14.78 68.67 -12.13
CA ARG A 501 -14.16 68.98 -13.45
C ARG A 501 -12.65 69.06 -13.14
N ASN A 502 -11.78 68.69 -14.09
CA ASN A 502 -10.34 69.00 -14.20
C ASN A 502 -9.31 68.35 -13.24
N GLY A 503 -8.63 67.33 -13.79
CA GLY A 503 -7.22 67.43 -14.22
C GLY A 503 -6.11 67.55 -13.17
N SER A 504 -5.30 66.49 -13.03
CA SER A 504 -3.86 66.46 -13.39
C SER A 504 -3.15 65.21 -12.82
N ARG A 505 -2.02 64.88 -13.45
CA ARG A 505 -1.28 63.60 -13.47
C ARG A 505 -0.64 63.17 -12.14
N CYS A 506 -0.58 61.85 -11.95
CA CYS A 506 0.37 61.05 -11.13
C CYS A 506 1.85 61.48 -11.29
N PRO A 507 2.82 61.14 -10.39
CA PRO A 507 2.90 59.83 -9.70
C PRO A 507 3.57 59.72 -8.29
N SER A 508 3.37 58.53 -7.70
CA SER A 508 4.21 57.76 -6.74
C SER A 508 4.54 58.28 -5.31
N THR A 509 4.21 57.47 -4.28
CA THR A 509 5.12 56.77 -3.31
C THR A 509 4.51 56.58 -1.89
N VAL A 510 4.44 55.34 -1.35
CA VAL A 510 5.26 54.70 -0.26
C VAL A 510 4.59 54.87 1.12
N ILE A 511 4.43 53.83 1.97
CA ILE A 511 5.34 53.42 3.07
C ILE A 511 4.88 52.08 3.74
N GLU A 512 5.84 51.14 3.86
CA GLU A 512 6.24 50.23 4.98
C GLU A 512 5.20 49.41 5.81
N SER A 513 5.46 48.16 6.25
CA SER A 513 6.68 47.73 6.96
C SER A 513 6.87 46.19 7.11
N ARG A 514 8.17 45.81 7.02
CA ARG A 514 9.00 44.85 7.79
C ARG A 514 8.79 43.32 7.82
N GLU A 515 9.83 42.69 7.28
CA GLU A 515 10.44 41.36 7.53
C GLU A 515 10.64 41.00 9.01
N THR A 516 10.70 39.69 9.38
CA THR A 516 11.89 39.04 9.99
C THR A 516 11.75 37.48 10.16
N ILE A 517 12.87 36.74 9.92
CA ILE A 517 13.32 35.41 10.45
C ILE A 517 12.96 34.09 9.69
N THR A 518 13.73 33.84 8.63
CA THR A 518 14.74 32.77 8.38
C THR A 518 14.80 31.47 9.22
N LEU A 519 14.69 30.32 8.50
CA LEU A 519 15.46 29.04 8.50
C LEU A 519 16.13 28.45 9.76
N LEU A 520 16.03 27.10 9.82
CA LEU A 520 16.81 26.01 10.49
C LEU A 520 15.84 25.19 11.37
N ILE A 521 15.65 23.88 11.22
CA ILE A 521 16.63 22.79 11.34
C ILE A 521 16.13 21.58 10.55
N LYS A 522 17.02 21.02 9.74
CA LYS A 522 16.91 19.71 9.09
C LYS A 522 18.05 18.88 9.68
N GLU A 523 17.77 18.08 10.70
CA GLU A 523 18.55 16.90 11.13
C GLU A 523 17.83 16.19 12.30
N GLY A 524 17.67 14.87 12.17
CA GLY A 524 17.49 13.94 13.30
C GLY A 524 16.07 13.56 13.71
N LEU A 525 15.45 12.61 12.99
CA LEU A 525 14.92 11.33 13.50
C LEU A 525 14.32 10.49 12.37
#